data_AF-A0A2V1B910-F1
#
_entry.id   AF-A0A2V1B910-F1
#
_cell.length_a   1.000
_cell.length_b   1.000
_cell.length_c   1.000
_cell.angle_alpha   90.00
_cell.angle_beta   90.00
_cell.angle_gamma   90.00
#
_symmetry.space_group_name_H-M   'P 1'
#
loop_
_entity.id
_entity.type
_entity.pdbx_description
1 polymer ?
#
loop_
_entity_poly.entity_id
_entity_poly.type
_entity_poly.pdbx_seq_one_letter_code
_entity_poly.pdbx_strand_id
1 'polypeptide(L)'
;MLDLNGRSIPTWSAAAQEIYSFDFPHADVLSLASKAMSATPPPKEGSYLPAKCHCGGVSLLIKRANYDASIPGTSTHDSSSDPAKFRASPCACRSCRLSTVNVFNANASNICEDKFMPVVVGHSASGPNANPGLALKHYWSSPERCWSFCGKCGATIFYWSPDHLDVAVGILRAEEGSMARRWLDWEWGQYGFGEECIDREVCEAWKGSAEVMKNIGG
;
A
#
# COMPACT_ATOMS: atom_id res chain seq x y z
N MET A 1 -6.44 21.08 -28.85
CA MET A 1 -5.15 21.28 -28.16
C MET A 1 -5.39 22.26 -27.04
N LEU A 2 -4.77 22.05 -25.89
CA LEU A 2 -4.83 22.96 -24.75
C LEU A 2 -3.53 23.72 -24.68
N ASP A 3 -3.57 25.05 -24.70
CA ASP A 3 -2.40 25.89 -24.48
C ASP A 3 -2.25 26.18 -22.99
N LEU A 4 -1.13 25.72 -22.41
CA LEU A 4 -0.75 26.03 -21.05
C LEU A 4 0.59 26.76 -21.07
N ASN A 5 0.52 28.09 -20.94
CA ASN A 5 1.69 28.98 -20.89
C ASN A 5 2.65 28.81 -22.08
N GLY A 6 2.13 28.81 -23.30
CA GLY A 6 2.93 28.77 -24.53
C GLY A 6 3.41 27.36 -24.90
N ARG A 7 2.93 26.32 -24.21
CA ARG A 7 3.11 24.92 -24.59
C ARG A 7 1.79 24.36 -25.08
N SER A 8 1.76 24.02 -26.37
CA SER A 8 0.61 23.35 -26.97
C SER A 8 0.61 21.87 -26.58
N ILE A 9 -0.34 21.48 -25.74
CA ILE A 9 -0.56 20.09 -25.34
C ILE A 9 -1.58 19.47 -26.31
N PRO A 10 -1.25 18.36 -27.00
CA PRO A 10 -2.23 17.63 -27.79
C PRO A 10 -3.34 17.13 -26.86
N THR A 11 -4.58 17.48 -27.21
CA THR A 11 -5.77 16.97 -26.52
C THR A 11 -6.41 15.96 -27.41
N TRP A 12 -6.55 14.74 -26.93
CA TRP A 12 -7.39 13.74 -27.57
C TRP A 12 -8.79 13.91 -27.02
N SER A 13 -9.79 14.09 -27.89
CA SER A 13 -11.15 13.76 -27.49
C SER A 13 -11.12 12.26 -27.21
N ALA A 14 -11.32 11.85 -25.95
CA ALA A 14 -11.82 10.51 -25.72
C ALA A 14 -13.08 10.43 -26.60
N ALA A 15 -13.03 9.65 -27.68
CA ALA A 15 -14.28 9.26 -28.30
C ALA A 15 -15.13 8.75 -27.14
N ALA A 16 -16.36 9.23 -27.00
CA ALA A 16 -17.35 8.45 -26.29
C ALA A 16 -17.43 7.15 -27.09
N GLN A 17 -16.54 6.19 -26.80
CA GLN A 17 -16.78 4.81 -27.12
C GLN A 17 -18.20 4.58 -26.63
N GLU A 18 -19.04 4.01 -27.50
CA GLU A 18 -20.37 3.55 -27.11
C GLU A 18 -20.26 3.03 -25.69
N ILE A 19 -21.04 3.64 -24.78
CA ILE A 19 -21.01 3.36 -23.36
C ILE A 19 -21.48 1.91 -23.23
N TYR A 20 -20.56 0.95 -23.44
CA TYR A 20 -20.63 -0.30 -22.73
C TYR A 20 -20.57 0.16 -21.29
N SER A 21 -21.75 0.18 -20.66
CA SER A 21 -21.86 0.30 -19.23
C SER A 21 -20.89 -0.74 -18.67
N PHE A 22 -19.76 -0.26 -18.16
CA PHE A 22 -18.84 -1.05 -17.34
C PHE A 22 -19.43 -1.28 -15.95
N ASP A 23 -20.76 -1.10 -15.79
CA ASP A 23 -21.48 -1.40 -14.56
C ASP A 23 -21.59 -2.92 -14.47
N PHE A 24 -20.53 -3.52 -13.94
CA PHE A 24 -20.62 -4.86 -13.41
C PHE A 24 -21.67 -4.86 -12.30
N PRO A 25 -22.63 -5.81 -12.30
CA PRO A 25 -23.53 -5.99 -11.18
C PRO A 25 -22.72 -6.02 -9.87
N HIS A 26 -23.19 -5.33 -8.84
CA HIS A 26 -22.46 -5.24 -7.56
C HIS A 26 -22.11 -6.64 -7.01
N ALA A 27 -23.01 -7.61 -7.19
CA ALA A 27 -22.77 -9.00 -6.82
C ALA A 27 -21.59 -9.63 -7.57
N ASP A 28 -21.40 -9.32 -8.87
CA ASP A 28 -20.29 -9.83 -9.65
C ASP A 28 -18.97 -9.25 -9.16
N VAL A 29 -18.92 -7.93 -8.88
CA VAL A 29 -17.74 -7.26 -8.31
C VAL A 29 -17.35 -7.89 -6.97
N LEU A 30 -18.32 -8.13 -6.09
CA LEU A 30 -18.07 -8.80 -4.81
C LEU A 30 -17.57 -10.24 -5.00
N SER A 31 -18.09 -10.95 -6.01
CA SER A 31 -17.65 -12.31 -6.33
C SER A 31 -16.20 -12.38 -6.84
N LEU A 32 -15.66 -11.30 -7.42
CA LEU A 32 -14.28 -11.29 -7.93
C LEU A 32 -13.27 -11.47 -6.80
N ALA A 33 -13.53 -10.88 -5.64
CA ALA A 33 -12.66 -11.02 -4.48
C ALA A 33 -12.62 -12.46 -3.96
N SER A 34 -13.78 -13.12 -3.86
CA SER A 34 -13.84 -14.52 -3.42
C SER A 34 -13.20 -15.45 -4.45
N LYS A 35 -13.47 -15.26 -5.75
CA LYS A 35 -12.83 -16.00 -6.84
C LYS A 35 -11.31 -15.87 -6.82
N ALA A 36 -10.78 -14.65 -6.66
CA ALA A 36 -9.34 -14.42 -6.58
C ALA A 36 -8.71 -15.14 -5.38
N MET A 37 -9.41 -15.18 -4.24
CA MET A 37 -8.96 -15.94 -3.07
C MET A 37 -9.00 -17.45 -3.30
N SER A 38 -10.04 -17.99 -3.93
CA SER A 38 -10.13 -19.43 -4.21
C SER A 38 -9.14 -19.90 -5.28
N ALA A 39 -8.72 -19.03 -6.19
CA ALA A 39 -7.82 -19.38 -7.30
C ALA A 39 -6.37 -19.61 -6.87
N THR A 40 -5.94 -19.02 -5.75
CA THR A 40 -4.53 -19.04 -5.32
C THR A 40 -4.40 -19.64 -3.91
N PRO A 41 -3.49 -20.60 -3.69
CA PRO A 41 -3.26 -21.14 -2.34
C PRO A 41 -2.77 -20.04 -1.38
N PRO A 42 -2.98 -20.18 -0.06
CA PRO A 42 -2.33 -19.32 0.92
C PRO A 42 -0.81 -19.30 0.72
N PRO A 43 -0.13 -18.16 0.92
CA PRO A 43 1.33 -18.13 0.96
C PRO A 43 1.85 -19.13 2.00
N LYS A 44 3.10 -19.56 1.86
CA LYS A 44 3.76 -20.41 2.86
C LYS A 44 4.32 -19.55 4.00
N GLU A 45 4.56 -20.15 5.15
CA GLU A 45 5.35 -19.50 6.20
C GLU A 45 6.76 -19.17 5.67
N GLY A 46 7.32 -18.03 6.09
CA GLY A 46 8.63 -17.56 5.62
C GLY A 46 8.70 -17.15 4.14
N SER A 47 7.56 -17.10 3.43
CA SER A 47 7.52 -16.61 2.04
C SER A 47 7.64 -15.09 1.95
N TYR A 48 7.85 -14.60 0.73
CA TYR A 48 8.03 -13.17 0.43
C TYR A 48 7.01 -12.68 -0.59
N LEU A 49 6.47 -11.49 -0.36
CA LEU A 49 5.63 -10.77 -1.31
C LEU A 49 6.49 -9.82 -2.14
N PRO A 50 6.52 -9.97 -3.48
CA PRO A 50 7.17 -8.99 -4.33
C PRO A 50 6.45 -7.64 -4.27
N ALA A 51 7.21 -6.57 -4.11
CA ALA A 51 6.72 -5.19 -4.15
C ALA A 51 7.57 -4.38 -5.13
N LYS A 52 6.97 -3.92 -6.22
CA LYS A 52 7.68 -3.32 -7.35
C LYS A 52 6.96 -2.08 -7.86
N CYS A 53 7.67 -0.97 -7.99
CA CYS A 53 7.11 0.22 -8.63
C CYS A 53 6.87 -0.01 -10.15
N HIS A 54 6.12 0.88 -10.79
CA HIS A 54 5.76 0.74 -12.20
C HIS A 54 6.98 0.54 -13.13
N CYS A 55 8.02 1.36 -12.98
CA CYS A 55 9.22 1.25 -13.83
C CYS A 55 10.23 0.19 -13.37
N GLY A 56 9.99 -0.50 -12.25
CA GLY A 56 10.93 -1.46 -11.67
C GLY A 56 12.20 -0.86 -11.06
N GLY A 57 12.33 0.47 -11.00
CA GLY A 57 13.46 1.13 -10.33
C GLY A 57 13.50 0.90 -8.82
N VAL A 58 12.39 0.52 -8.20
CA VAL A 58 12.31 0.03 -6.83
C VAL A 58 11.64 -1.35 -6.88
N SER A 59 12.35 -2.36 -6.38
CA SER A 59 11.89 -3.75 -6.32
C SER A 59 12.35 -4.34 -5.00
N LEU A 60 11.39 -4.78 -4.20
CA LEU A 60 11.56 -5.21 -2.82
C LEU A 60 10.89 -6.56 -2.63
N LEU A 61 11.28 -7.23 -1.54
CA LEU A 61 10.64 -8.44 -1.05
C LEU A 61 10.19 -8.19 0.38
N ILE A 62 8.88 -8.31 0.62
CA ILE A 62 8.30 -8.14 1.95
C ILE A 62 8.17 -9.52 2.56
N LYS A 63 8.95 -9.79 3.61
CA LYS A 63 8.86 -11.04 4.36
C LYS A 63 7.47 -11.14 4.97
N ARG A 64 6.87 -12.33 4.95
CA ARG A 64 5.57 -12.54 5.57
C ARG A 64 5.60 -12.17 7.05
N ALA A 65 4.51 -11.58 7.54
CA ALA A 65 4.35 -11.28 8.96
C ALA A 65 4.44 -12.57 9.79
N ASN A 66 4.97 -12.42 10.99
CA ASN A 66 4.94 -13.45 12.01
C ASN A 66 4.82 -12.74 13.37
N TYR A 67 3.63 -12.19 13.62
CA TYR A 67 3.31 -11.51 14.86
C TYR A 67 3.13 -12.53 15.97
N ASP A 68 4.25 -12.95 16.55
CA ASP A 68 4.24 -13.70 17.80
C ASP A 68 4.39 -12.70 18.95
N ALA A 69 3.35 -12.63 19.80
CA ALA A 69 3.31 -11.78 20.97
C ALA A 69 4.38 -12.13 22.02
N SER A 70 5.05 -13.28 21.89
CA SER A 70 6.19 -13.67 22.71
C SER A 70 7.52 -13.07 22.23
N ILE A 71 7.59 -12.52 21.01
CA ILE A 71 8.80 -11.89 20.46
C ILE A 71 8.91 -10.44 20.97
N PRO A 72 9.99 -10.08 21.70
CA PRO A 72 10.21 -8.71 22.17
C PRO A 72 10.32 -7.73 20.99
N GLY A 73 9.58 -6.62 21.05
CA GLY A 73 9.57 -5.58 20.00
C GLY A 73 8.40 -5.68 19.02
N THR A 74 7.55 -6.70 19.13
CA THR A 74 6.27 -6.74 18.42
C THR A 74 5.33 -5.71 19.04
N SER A 75 5.06 -4.60 18.34
CA SER A 75 4.12 -3.58 18.82
C SER A 75 2.69 -4.16 18.86
N THR A 76 1.97 -3.91 19.95
CA THR A 76 0.54 -4.29 20.05
C THR A 76 -0.35 -3.49 19.12
N HIS A 77 0.12 -2.33 18.64
CA HIS A 77 -0.57 -1.50 17.64
C HIS A 77 -0.65 -2.16 16.26
N ASP A 78 0.21 -3.16 16.01
CA ASP A 78 0.28 -3.90 14.75
C ASP A 78 -0.36 -5.29 14.84
N SER A 79 -1.05 -5.60 15.95
CA SER A 79 -1.72 -6.89 16.14
C SER A 79 -2.86 -7.04 15.13
N SER A 80 -2.57 -7.74 14.03
CA SER A 80 -3.58 -8.23 13.10
C SER A 80 -4.40 -9.34 13.77
N SER A 81 -5.65 -9.50 13.34
CA SER A 81 -6.47 -10.67 13.68
C SER A 81 -5.84 -11.99 13.22
N ASP A 82 -4.97 -11.94 12.20
CA ASP A 82 -4.17 -13.04 11.70
C ASP A 82 -2.67 -12.69 11.88
N PRO A 83 -1.92 -13.40 12.76
CA PRO A 83 -0.52 -13.08 13.01
C PRO A 83 0.39 -13.26 11.79
N ALA A 84 -0.08 -13.93 10.73
CA ALA A 84 0.63 -14.10 9.48
C ALA A 84 0.34 -13.00 8.45
N LYS A 85 -0.45 -11.99 8.81
CA LYS A 85 -0.82 -10.84 7.97
C LYS A 85 -0.45 -9.53 8.64
N PHE A 86 -0.22 -8.53 7.80
CA PHE A 86 0.02 -7.17 8.23
C PHE A 86 -1.24 -6.32 8.24
N ARG A 87 -1.39 -5.46 9.23
CA ARG A 87 -2.51 -4.51 9.29
C ARG A 87 -2.48 -3.53 8.11
N ALA A 88 -3.63 -3.29 7.50
CA ALA A 88 -3.81 -2.33 6.42
C ALA A 88 -5.09 -1.51 6.61
N SER A 89 -4.97 -0.19 6.52
CA SER A 89 -6.13 0.71 6.49
C SER A 89 -5.84 1.96 5.66
N PRO A 90 -6.89 2.63 5.15
CA PRO A 90 -6.72 3.95 4.56
C PRO A 90 -6.36 4.98 5.62
N CYS A 91 -5.60 5.98 5.22
CA CYS A 91 -5.40 7.20 6.00
C CYS A 91 -6.09 8.35 5.26
N ALA A 92 -7.00 9.04 5.94
CA ALA A 92 -7.80 10.12 5.38
C ALA A 92 -7.15 11.50 5.52
N CYS A 93 -5.91 11.58 6.03
CA CYS A 93 -5.21 12.84 6.18
C CYS A 93 -4.94 13.51 4.82
N ARG A 94 -4.67 14.81 4.85
CA ARG A 94 -4.51 15.62 3.63
C ARG A 94 -3.35 15.18 2.76
N SER A 95 -2.31 14.61 3.36
CA SER A 95 -1.11 14.15 2.66
C SER A 95 -1.28 12.74 2.10
N CYS A 96 -1.79 11.81 2.91
CA CYS A 96 -1.95 10.41 2.50
C CYS A 96 -3.00 10.28 1.39
N ARG A 97 -4.12 11.00 1.46
CA ARG A 97 -5.16 10.92 0.40
C ARG A 97 -4.64 11.24 -1.01
N LEU A 98 -3.60 12.09 -1.11
CA LEU A 98 -3.04 12.56 -2.37
C LEU A 98 -1.88 11.70 -2.89
N SER A 99 -1.32 10.85 -2.04
CA SER A 99 -0.05 10.15 -2.32
C SER A 99 -0.12 8.64 -2.09
N THR A 100 -1.10 8.15 -1.34
CA THR A 100 -1.25 6.77 -0.88
C THR A 100 -2.71 6.40 -0.72
N VAL A 101 -3.17 5.41 -1.49
CA VAL A 101 -4.31 4.61 -1.07
C VAL A 101 -3.74 3.38 -0.36
N ASN A 102 -3.84 3.43 0.97
CA ASN A 102 -3.64 2.38 1.97
C ASN A 102 -2.19 2.11 2.41
N VAL A 103 -2.07 2.10 3.73
CA VAL A 103 -0.86 2.27 4.53
C VAL A 103 -0.66 0.95 5.29
N PHE A 104 0.44 0.25 5.00
CA PHE A 104 0.82 -1.02 5.64
C PHE A 104 1.96 -0.76 6.63
N ASN A 105 1.77 -0.96 7.93
CA ASN A 105 2.84 -0.86 8.93
C ASN A 105 3.76 -2.10 8.88
N ALA A 106 4.89 -1.96 8.20
CA ALA A 106 5.95 -2.97 8.19
C ALA A 106 6.89 -2.74 9.37
N ASN A 107 6.81 -3.58 10.41
CA ASN A 107 7.93 -3.67 11.34
C ASN A 107 9.15 -4.17 10.58
N ALA A 108 10.16 -3.32 10.45
CA ALA A 108 11.47 -3.67 9.91
C ALA A 108 12.19 -4.57 10.94
N SER A 109 11.76 -5.83 11.06
CA SER A 109 12.50 -6.81 11.83
C SER A 109 13.84 -7.04 11.12
N ASN A 110 14.94 -6.75 11.81
CA ASN A 110 16.32 -6.79 11.33
C ASN A 110 16.83 -8.23 11.08
N ILE A 111 15.99 -9.12 10.54
CA ILE A 111 16.41 -10.47 10.18
C ILE A 111 17.13 -10.36 8.84
N CYS A 112 18.45 -10.19 8.93
CA CYS A 112 19.35 -10.33 7.79
C CYS A 112 19.43 -11.82 7.44
N GLU A 113 18.81 -12.20 6.33
CA GLU A 113 19.11 -13.49 5.70
C GLU A 113 20.27 -13.27 4.72
N ASP A 114 21.22 -14.21 4.65
CA ASP A 114 22.47 -14.08 3.88
C ASP A 114 22.31 -13.70 2.39
N LYS A 115 21.08 -13.78 1.85
CA LYS A 115 20.74 -13.50 0.44
C LYS A 115 20.02 -12.17 0.22
N PHE A 116 19.60 -11.47 1.27
CA PHE A 116 18.79 -10.25 1.16
C PHE A 116 19.46 -9.08 1.88
N MET A 117 19.48 -7.92 1.22
CA MET A 117 19.89 -6.68 1.85
C MET A 117 18.66 -5.97 2.42
N PRO A 118 18.62 -5.66 3.73
CA PRO A 118 17.56 -4.85 4.32
C PRO A 118 17.48 -3.48 3.66
N VAL A 119 16.26 -2.98 3.47
CA VAL A 119 16.05 -1.61 3.02
C VAL A 119 16.35 -0.64 4.16
N VAL A 120 17.10 0.41 3.88
CA VAL A 120 17.41 1.46 4.85
C VAL A 120 16.33 2.54 4.75
N VAL A 121 15.70 2.87 5.89
CA VAL A 121 14.63 3.88 6.00
C VAL A 121 15.01 4.99 6.99
N GLY A 122 14.18 6.04 7.07
CA GLY A 122 14.40 7.17 7.96
C GLY A 122 15.66 7.97 7.66
N HIS A 123 16.27 8.54 8.69
CA HIS A 123 17.40 9.46 8.56
C HIS A 123 18.58 8.83 7.82
N SER A 124 18.86 7.56 8.13
CA SER A 124 19.93 6.78 7.50
C SER A 124 19.73 6.58 5.99
N ALA A 125 18.48 6.63 5.51
CA ALA A 125 18.17 6.48 4.08
C ALA A 125 18.64 7.69 3.24
N SER A 126 18.86 8.85 3.87
CA SER A 126 19.38 10.04 3.20
C SER A 126 20.90 9.99 2.98
N GLY A 127 21.59 8.98 3.54
CA GLY A 127 23.02 8.78 3.34
C GLY A 127 23.36 8.39 1.89
N PRO A 128 24.58 8.70 1.42
CA PRO A 128 25.04 8.25 0.11
C PRO A 128 25.03 6.72 0.07
N ASN A 129 24.48 6.15 -1.00
CA ASN A 129 24.38 4.71 -1.22
C ASN A 129 23.63 3.92 -0.12
N ALA A 130 22.71 4.54 0.63
CA ALA A 130 21.94 3.84 1.67
C ALA A 130 21.11 2.66 1.14
N ASN A 131 20.63 2.76 -0.11
CA ASN A 131 19.82 1.74 -0.77
C ASN A 131 20.38 1.43 -2.17
N PRO A 132 21.53 0.75 -2.27
CA PRO A 132 22.20 0.53 -3.55
C PRO A 132 21.32 -0.29 -4.50
N GLY A 133 21.28 0.12 -5.77
CA GLY A 133 20.44 -0.53 -6.80
C GLY A 133 18.97 -0.11 -6.81
N LEU A 134 18.49 0.61 -5.78
CA LEU A 134 17.14 1.16 -5.75
C LEU A 134 17.15 2.63 -6.16
N ALA A 135 16.23 3.02 -7.06
CA ALA A 135 16.03 4.40 -7.47
C ALA A 135 15.17 5.18 -6.44
N LEU A 136 15.48 5.06 -5.15
CA LEU A 136 14.77 5.74 -4.07
C LEU A 136 15.20 7.21 -3.96
N LYS A 137 14.21 8.07 -3.71
CA LYS A 137 14.37 9.48 -3.35
C LYS A 137 13.52 9.76 -2.12
N HIS A 138 13.96 10.73 -1.33
CA HIS A 138 13.37 11.05 -0.03
C HIS A 138 12.92 12.51 0.02
N TYR A 139 11.76 12.75 0.60
CA TYR A 139 11.21 14.07 0.91
C TYR A 139 10.84 14.13 2.38
N TRP A 140 11.42 15.09 3.10
CA TRP A 140 11.21 15.29 4.53
C TRP A 140 10.17 16.39 4.73
N SER A 141 8.97 16.01 5.18
CA SER A 141 7.92 17.00 5.52
C SER A 141 8.14 17.63 6.90
N SER A 142 8.89 16.94 7.76
CA SER A 142 9.35 17.42 9.07
C SER A 142 10.59 16.62 9.48
N PRO A 143 11.35 17.01 10.52
CA PRO A 143 12.53 16.26 10.97
C PRO A 143 12.25 14.77 11.21
N GLU A 144 11.05 14.41 11.68
CA GLU A 144 10.70 13.03 12.02
C GLU A 144 9.65 12.43 11.07
N ARG A 145 9.49 12.98 9.85
CA ARG A 145 8.55 12.43 8.86
C ARG A 145 9.14 12.49 7.46
N CYS A 146 9.28 11.31 6.86
CA CYS A 146 9.93 11.14 5.56
C CYS A 146 9.04 10.34 4.60
N TRP A 147 8.90 10.85 3.38
CA TRP A 147 8.29 10.16 2.26
C TRP A 147 9.38 9.63 1.34
N SER A 148 9.27 8.38 0.93
CA SER A 148 10.19 7.76 -0.02
C SER A 148 9.44 7.38 -1.29
N PHE A 149 9.99 7.74 -2.45
CA PHE A 149 9.38 7.51 -3.75
C PHE A 149 10.42 7.05 -4.77
N CYS A 150 9.96 6.42 -5.84
CA CYS A 150 10.82 6.09 -6.96
C CYS A 150 11.17 7.35 -7.74
N GLY A 151 12.45 7.73 -7.79
CA GLY A 151 12.94 8.89 -8.53
C GLY A 151 12.83 8.78 -10.06
N LYS A 152 12.39 7.63 -10.60
CA LYS A 152 12.14 7.45 -12.04
C LYS A 152 10.67 7.65 -12.41
N CYS A 153 9.74 6.99 -11.72
CA CYS A 153 8.32 7.00 -12.07
C CYS A 153 7.42 7.70 -11.04
N GLY A 154 7.98 8.27 -9.97
CA GLY A 154 7.24 8.98 -8.93
C GLY A 154 6.39 8.12 -8.01
N ALA A 155 6.41 6.79 -8.15
CA ALA A 155 5.61 5.90 -7.31
C ALA A 155 6.02 6.04 -5.83
N THR A 156 5.06 6.31 -4.96
CA THR A 156 5.24 6.28 -3.50
C THR A 156 5.63 4.87 -3.06
N ILE A 157 6.64 4.77 -2.21
CA ILE A 157 7.16 3.49 -1.69
C ILE A 157 6.91 3.42 -0.18
N PHE A 158 7.43 4.40 0.57
CA PHE A 158 7.33 4.41 2.03
C PHE A 158 6.87 5.76 2.55
N TYR A 159 6.17 5.74 3.68
CA TYR A 159 6.15 6.82 4.64
C TYR A 159 6.84 6.33 5.93
N TRP A 160 7.66 7.17 6.53
CA TRP A 160 8.43 6.83 7.73
C TRP A 160 8.25 7.91 8.80
N SER A 161 8.02 7.47 10.03
CA SER A 161 8.19 8.21 11.28
C SER A 161 9.00 7.35 12.27
N PRO A 162 9.46 7.90 13.41
CA PRO A 162 10.13 7.12 14.44
C PRO A 162 9.32 5.91 14.93
N ASP A 163 8.00 6.03 14.94
CA ASP A 163 7.10 5.00 15.47
C ASP A 163 6.61 4.02 14.40
N HIS A 164 6.51 4.45 13.13
CA HIS A 164 5.82 3.70 12.08
C HIS A 164 6.57 3.74 10.75
N LEU A 165 6.58 2.61 10.05
CA LEU A 165 7.01 2.51 8.66
C LEU A 165 5.85 1.99 7.84
N ASP A 166 5.35 2.84 6.97
CA ASP A 166 4.23 2.53 6.13
C ASP A 166 4.70 2.24 4.70
N VAL A 167 4.22 1.14 4.11
CA VAL A 167 4.48 0.79 2.71
C VAL A 167 3.23 1.00 1.87
N ALA A 168 3.39 1.57 0.67
CA ALA A 168 2.27 1.80 -0.23
C ALA A 168 1.73 0.47 -0.80
N VAL A 169 0.44 0.19 -0.60
CA VAL A 169 -0.18 -1.06 -1.11
C VAL A 169 -0.12 -1.15 -2.65
N GLY A 170 -0.14 -0.02 -3.36
CA GLY A 170 -0.13 0.02 -4.83
C GLY A 170 1.13 -0.58 -5.49
N ILE A 171 2.23 -0.76 -4.75
CA ILE A 171 3.44 -1.41 -5.28
C ILE A 171 3.44 -2.94 -5.06
N LEU A 172 2.52 -3.49 -4.28
CA LEU A 172 2.44 -4.93 -4.04
C LEU A 172 2.08 -5.69 -5.32
N ARG A 173 2.69 -6.87 -5.51
CA ARG A 173 2.48 -7.74 -6.67
C ARG A 173 2.03 -9.11 -6.18
N ALA A 174 0.92 -9.11 -5.45
CA ALA A 174 0.27 -10.32 -4.98
C ALA A 174 -0.51 -10.98 -6.13
N GLU A 175 -0.43 -12.31 -6.24
CA GLU A 175 -1.12 -13.05 -7.31
C GLU A 175 -2.64 -12.98 -7.16
N GLU A 176 -3.14 -12.84 -5.93
CA GLU A 176 -4.57 -12.67 -5.64
C GLU A 176 -5.14 -11.27 -6.00
N GLY A 177 -4.30 -10.35 -6.49
CA GLY A 177 -4.69 -9.02 -6.91
C GLY A 177 -4.29 -7.88 -5.96
N SER A 178 -4.79 -6.68 -6.27
CA SER A 178 -4.30 -5.40 -5.73
C SER A 178 -4.50 -5.21 -4.22
N MET A 179 -5.47 -5.91 -3.63
CA MET A 179 -5.73 -5.84 -2.19
C MET A 179 -4.84 -6.77 -1.37
N ALA A 180 -4.11 -7.71 -1.99
CA ALA A 180 -3.18 -8.62 -1.32
C ALA A 180 -3.76 -9.25 -0.02
N ARG A 181 -5.02 -9.68 -0.05
CA ARG A 181 -5.79 -10.07 1.16
C ARG A 181 -5.24 -11.29 1.92
N ARG A 182 -4.31 -12.04 1.32
CA ARG A 182 -3.58 -13.13 2.02
C ARG A 182 -2.35 -12.63 2.79
N TRP A 183 -1.92 -11.40 2.52
CA TRP A 183 -0.79 -10.73 3.16
C TRP A 183 -1.22 -9.59 4.08
N LEU A 184 -2.36 -8.98 3.78
CA LEU A 184 -2.88 -7.81 4.48
C LEU A 184 -4.20 -8.15 5.18
N ASP A 185 -4.31 -7.72 6.42
CA ASP A 185 -5.53 -7.71 7.21
C ASP A 185 -6.14 -6.32 7.18
N TRP A 186 -7.25 -6.19 6.46
CA TRP A 186 -7.88 -4.92 6.16
C TRP A 186 -8.84 -4.52 7.27
N GLU A 187 -8.64 -3.34 7.84
CA GLU A 187 -9.57 -2.79 8.83
C GLU A 187 -10.77 -2.14 8.16
N TRP A 188 -11.71 -2.98 7.76
CA TRP A 188 -12.93 -2.55 7.10
C TRP A 188 -13.72 -1.60 7.99
N GLY A 189 -14.12 -0.46 7.40
CA GLY A 189 -14.85 0.59 8.11
C GLY A 189 -14.00 1.52 8.96
N GLN A 190 -12.71 1.24 9.14
CA GLN A 190 -11.80 2.07 9.92
C GLN A 190 -10.76 2.75 9.02
N TYR A 191 -10.34 3.94 9.42
CA TYR A 191 -9.30 4.71 8.74
C TYR A 191 -8.66 5.71 9.71
N GLY A 192 -7.42 6.09 9.44
CA GLY A 192 -6.68 7.06 10.25
C GLY A 192 -7.02 8.52 9.91
N PHE A 193 -6.82 9.41 10.90
CA PHE A 193 -6.87 10.88 10.74
C PHE A 193 -8.16 11.41 10.06
N GLY A 194 -9.31 10.94 10.53
CA GLY A 194 -10.59 11.27 9.91
C GLY A 194 -11.04 12.71 10.06
N GLU A 195 -10.55 13.40 11.07
CA GLU A 195 -10.70 14.84 11.29
C GLU A 195 -10.09 15.70 10.16
N GLU A 196 -9.13 15.14 9.41
CA GLU A 196 -8.53 15.78 8.25
C GLU A 196 -9.18 15.39 6.91
N CYS A 197 -10.18 14.50 6.93
CA CYS A 197 -10.83 13.97 5.71
C CYS A 197 -11.52 15.09 4.92
N ILE A 198 -11.04 15.35 3.71
CA ILE A 198 -11.65 16.27 2.75
C ILE A 198 -12.66 15.52 1.86
N ASP A 199 -12.32 14.31 1.41
CA ASP A 199 -13.15 13.49 0.51
C ASP A 199 -14.16 12.65 1.31
N ARG A 200 -15.17 13.32 1.87
CA ARG A 200 -16.14 12.69 2.79
C ARG A 200 -16.85 11.48 2.19
N GLU A 201 -17.19 11.54 0.90
CA GLU A 201 -17.86 10.44 0.19
C GLU A 201 -17.01 9.16 0.19
N VAL A 202 -15.70 9.28 -0.01
CA VAL A 202 -14.77 8.13 0.04
C VAL A 202 -14.66 7.59 1.46
N CYS A 203 -14.54 8.46 2.46
CA CYS A 203 -14.52 8.09 3.87
C CYS A 203 -15.82 7.36 4.28
N GLU A 204 -16.99 7.84 3.87
CA GLU A 204 -18.29 7.25 4.14
C GLU A 204 -18.48 5.90 3.43
N ALA A 205 -18.07 5.81 2.16
CA ALA A 205 -18.07 4.55 1.44
C ALA A 205 -17.19 3.49 2.13
N TRP A 206 -16.00 3.90 2.59
CA TRP A 206 -15.13 3.01 3.36
C TRP A 206 -15.74 2.60 4.70
N LYS A 207 -16.39 3.51 5.45
CA LYS A 207 -17.14 3.16 6.66
C LYS A 207 -18.17 2.06 6.39
N GLY A 208 -18.95 2.23 5.32
CA GLY A 208 -19.96 1.26 4.91
C GLY A 208 -19.39 -0.12 4.53
N SER A 209 -18.11 -0.19 4.15
CA SER A 209 -17.47 -1.46 3.76
C SER A 209 -17.48 -2.51 4.86
N ALA A 210 -17.46 -2.11 6.15
CA ALA A 210 -17.50 -3.07 7.26
C ALA A 210 -18.70 -4.02 7.18
N GLU A 211 -19.87 -3.48 6.85
CA GLU A 211 -21.09 -4.28 6.77
C GLU A 211 -21.13 -5.15 5.51
N VAL A 212 -20.65 -4.62 4.38
CA VAL A 212 -20.52 -5.39 3.14
C VAL A 212 -19.59 -6.59 3.35
N MET A 213 -18.45 -6.37 4.00
CA MET A 213 -17.41 -7.36 4.17
C MET A 213 -17.79 -8.47 5.15
N LYS A 214 -18.56 -8.18 6.20
CA LYS A 214 -19.16 -9.23 7.07
C LYS A 214 -19.99 -10.23 6.26
N ASN A 215 -20.73 -9.76 5.26
CA ASN A 215 -21.66 -10.59 4.48
C ASN A 215 -20.96 -11.47 3.44
N ILE A 216 -19.70 -11.19 3.09
CA ILE A 216 -18.94 -11.94 2.06
C ILE A 216 -17.74 -12.70 2.62
N GLY A 217 -17.64 -12.84 3.95
CA GLY A 217 -16.53 -13.54 4.60
C GLY A 217 -15.19 -12.82 4.43
N GLY A 218 -15.24 -11.49 4.54
CA GLY A 218 -14.09 -10.59 4.45
C GLY A 218 -13.03 -10.80 5.52
#